data_AF-A0A979GZD7-F1
#
_entry.id   AF-A0A979GZD7-F1
#
_cell.length_a   1.000
_cell.length_b   1.000
_cell.length_c   1.000
_cell.angle_alpha   90.00
_cell.angle_beta   90.00
_cell.angle_gamma   90.00
#
_symmetry.space_group_name_H-M   'P 1'
#
loop_
_entity.id
_entity.type
_entity.pdbx_description
1 polymer ?
#
loop_
_entity_poly.entity_id
_entity_poly.type
_entity_poly.pdbx_seq_one_letter_code
_entity_poly.pdbx_strand_id
1 'polypeptide(L)'
;MKLATSKRKNDYTFPKPQFTIDNNMRDYSDDPFFKKKFEQAKASLEKCPIPDRLVTLAKRNLAIAKSRAALCESGNVINPG
;
A
#
# COMPACT_ATOMS: atom_id res chain seq x y z
N MET A 1 5.00 31.43 -40.45
CA MET A 1 4.65 30.22 -39.68
C MET A 1 5.44 30.22 -38.38
N LYS A 2 4.79 30.29 -37.21
CA LYS A 2 5.48 30.27 -35.90
C LYS A 2 5.27 28.88 -35.26
N LEU A 3 6.37 28.17 -34.98
CA LEU A 3 6.32 26.92 -34.22
C LEU A 3 5.86 27.20 -32.79
N ALA A 4 4.71 26.65 -32.39
CA ALA A 4 4.31 26.57 -31.00
C ALA A 4 5.17 25.49 -30.31
N THR A 5 6.22 25.92 -29.60
CA THR A 5 6.95 25.01 -28.69
C THR A 5 6.18 24.94 -27.37
N SER A 6 5.40 23.87 -27.21
CA SER A 6 4.73 23.55 -25.95
C SER A 6 5.78 23.32 -24.85
N LYS A 7 5.97 24.33 -24.00
CA LYS A 7 6.69 24.22 -22.73
C LYS A 7 5.67 23.96 -21.62
N ARG A 8 5.70 22.75 -21.05
CA ARG A 8 5.50 22.37 -19.62
C ARG A 8 5.05 20.91 -19.54
N LYS A 9 5.96 20.02 -19.12
CA LYS A 9 5.73 18.58 -18.89
C LYS A 9 5.66 18.22 -17.40
N ASN A 10 5.38 19.18 -16.52
CA ASN A 10 5.41 18.96 -15.08
C ASN A 10 4.09 19.46 -14.50
N ASP A 11 3.11 18.56 -14.35
CA ASP A 11 2.00 18.59 -13.36
C ASP A 11 0.98 17.46 -13.65
N TYR A 12 1.44 16.27 -14.05
CA TYR A 12 0.57 15.09 -14.11
C TYR A 12 0.42 14.50 -12.70
N THR A 13 -0.37 15.16 -11.85
CA THR A 13 -0.86 14.55 -10.61
C THR A 13 -1.83 13.45 -10.99
N PHE A 14 -1.41 12.19 -10.88
CA PHE A 14 -2.33 11.07 -10.95
C PHE A 14 -3.31 11.21 -9.76
N PRO A 15 -4.63 11.31 -10.01
CA PRO A 15 -5.59 11.29 -8.91
C PRO A 15 -5.40 9.99 -8.15
N LYS A 16 -5.30 10.08 -6.81
CA LYS A 16 -5.24 8.88 -5.98
C LYS A 16 -6.47 8.04 -6.29
N PRO A 17 -6.34 6.75 -6.64
CA PRO A 17 -7.50 5.91 -6.85
C PRO A 17 -8.31 5.89 -5.55
N GLN A 18 -9.51 6.47 -5.58
CA GLN A 18 -10.49 6.33 -4.52
C GLN A 18 -11.02 4.90 -4.61
N PHE A 19 -10.45 4.00 -3.82
CA PHE A 19 -11.06 2.70 -3.62
C PHE A 19 -12.12 2.84 -2.54
N THR A 20 -13.34 2.45 -2.86
CA THR A 20 -14.42 2.28 -1.88
C THR A 20 -14.26 0.90 -1.26
N ILE A 21 -13.97 0.86 0.05
CA ILE A 21 -14.07 -0.39 0.82
C ILE A 21 -15.56 -0.61 1.09
N ASP A 22 -16.13 -1.67 0.53
CA ASP A 22 -17.46 -2.11 0.89
C ASP A 22 -17.39 -2.85 2.23
N ASN A 23 -17.90 -2.21 3.28
CA ASN A 23 -17.92 -2.78 4.64
C ASN A 23 -18.87 -3.98 4.78
N ASN A 24 -19.71 -4.25 3.77
CA ASN A 24 -20.57 -5.43 3.71
C ASN A 24 -19.97 -6.56 2.85
N MET A 25 -18.69 -6.48 2.49
CA MET A 25 -18.04 -7.57 1.77
C MET A 25 -18.15 -8.86 2.57
N ARG A 26 -18.67 -9.90 1.90
CA ARG A 26 -18.69 -11.26 2.41
C ARG A 26 -17.27 -11.72 2.74
N ASP A 27 -17.10 -12.44 3.83
CA ASP A 27 -15.83 -13.11 4.12
C ASP A 27 -15.61 -14.28 3.15
N TYR A 28 -14.53 -14.20 2.37
CA TYR A 28 -14.13 -15.21 1.38
C TYR A 28 -12.99 -16.10 1.88
N SER A 29 -12.61 -16.02 3.16
CA SER A 29 -11.53 -16.83 3.74
C SER A 29 -11.71 -18.33 3.49
N ASP A 30 -12.96 -18.79 3.46
CA ASP A 30 -13.31 -20.19 3.26
C ASP A 30 -13.62 -20.60 1.82
N ASP A 31 -13.67 -19.64 0.89
CA ASP A 31 -14.00 -19.91 -0.51
C ASP A 31 -12.92 -20.77 -1.19
N PRO A 32 -13.29 -21.90 -1.83
CA PRO A 32 -12.34 -22.79 -2.50
C PRO A 32 -11.45 -22.10 -3.53
N PHE A 33 -11.96 -21.08 -4.22
CA PHE A 33 -11.18 -20.30 -5.18
C PHE A 33 -10.03 -19.57 -4.48
N PHE A 34 -10.32 -18.85 -3.40
CA PHE A 34 -9.33 -18.08 -2.66
C PHE A 34 -8.35 -18.98 -1.90
N LYS A 35 -8.80 -20.11 -1.34
CA LYS A 35 -7.92 -21.13 -0.77
C LYS A 35 -6.90 -21.66 -1.78
N LYS A 36 -7.35 -21.97 -3.00
CA LYS A 36 -6.44 -22.42 -4.07
C LYS A 36 -5.41 -21.34 -4.42
N LYS A 37 -5.83 -20.07 -4.49
CA LYS A 37 -4.92 -18.94 -4.76
C LYS A 37 -3.92 -18.72 -3.64
N PHE A 38 -4.35 -18.88 -2.39
CA PHE A 38 -3.48 -18.81 -1.22
C PHE A 38 -2.38 -19.87 -1.28
N GLU A 39 -2.74 -21.14 -1.52
CA GLU A 39 -1.75 -22.23 -1.64
C GLU A 39 -0.79 -22.00 -2.83
N GLN A 40 -1.28 -21.49 -3.95
CA GLN A 40 -0.42 -21.13 -5.09
C GLN A 40 0.58 -20.02 -4.73
N ALA A 41 0.14 -18.99 -4.04
CA ALA A 41 1.00 -17.89 -3.60
C ALA A 41 2.06 -18.40 -2.60
N LYS A 42 1.68 -19.28 -1.67
CA LYS A 42 2.59 -19.91 -0.72
C LYS A 42 3.67 -20.73 -1.42
N ALA A 43 3.29 -21.60 -2.36
CA ALA A 43 4.24 -22.38 -3.14
C ALA A 43 5.18 -21.51 -4.00
N SER A 44 4.71 -20.35 -4.47
CA SER A 44 5.54 -19.38 -5.19
C SER A 44 6.58 -18.72 -4.27
N LEU A 45 6.17 -18.34 -3.06
CA LEU A 45 7.05 -17.75 -2.06
C LEU A 45 8.13 -18.72 -1.56
N GLU A 46 7.82 -20.02 -1.48
CA GLU A 46 8.82 -21.05 -1.14
C GLU A 46 9.90 -21.18 -2.23
N LYS A 47 9.53 -21.01 -3.50
CA LYS A 47 10.49 -21.04 -4.63
C LYS A 47 11.30 -19.75 -4.74
N CYS A 48 10.66 -18.62 -4.50
CA CYS A 48 11.24 -17.29 -4.62
C CYS A 48 11.03 -16.54 -3.29
N PRO A 49 11.87 -16.79 -2.28
CA PRO A 49 11.72 -16.16 -0.98
C PRO A 49 11.95 -14.65 -1.08
N ILE A 50 11.20 -13.90 -0.29
CA ILE A 50 11.39 -12.45 -0.18
C ILE A 50 12.74 -12.21 0.50
N PRO A 51 13.64 -11.38 -0.06
CA PRO A 51 14.91 -11.06 0.57
C PRO A 51 14.74 -10.53 1.99
N ASP A 52 15.54 -11.05 2.94
CA ASP A 52 15.44 -10.70 4.37
C ASP A 52 15.56 -9.20 4.64
N ARG A 53 16.36 -8.49 3.83
CA ARG A 53 16.49 -7.02 3.90
C ARG A 53 15.16 -6.31 3.67
N LEU A 54 14.32 -6.82 2.76
CA LEU A 54 13.00 -6.24 2.50
C LEU A 54 12.02 -6.59 3.61
N VAL A 55 12.08 -7.82 4.14
CA VAL A 55 11.26 -8.25 5.28
C VAL A 55 11.56 -7.40 6.52
N THR A 56 12.84 -7.18 6.83
CA THR A 56 13.28 -6.34 7.97
C THR A 56 12.88 -4.88 7.78
N LEU A 57 13.05 -4.34 6.57
CA LEU A 57 12.60 -2.99 6.23
C LEU A 57 11.07 -2.83 6.43
N ALA A 58 10.28 -3.80 5.97
CA ALA A 58 8.83 -3.79 6.13
C ALA A 58 8.43 -3.82 7.62
N LYS A 59 9.07 -4.67 8.43
CA LYS A 59 8.84 -4.72 9.89
C LYS A 59 9.16 -3.38 10.57
N ARG A 60 10.27 -2.73 10.20
CA ARG A 60 10.64 -1.40 10.71
C ARG A 60 9.60 -0.35 10.34
N ASN A 61 9.15 -0.33 9.08
CA ASN A 61 8.15 0.62 8.61
C ASN A 61 6.81 0.42 9.33
N LEU A 62 6.40 -0.84 9.57
CA LEU A 62 5.21 -1.15 10.34
C LEU A 62 5.32 -0.65 11.79
N ALA A 63 6.47 -0.82 12.43
CA ALA A 63 6.69 -0.31 13.78
C ALA A 63 6.58 1.22 13.84
N ILE A 64 7.16 1.92 12.87
CA ILE A 64 7.07 3.39 12.75
C ILE A 64 5.61 3.83 12.50
N ALA A 65 4.88 3.12 11.65
CA ALA A 65 3.47 3.42 11.39
C ALA A 65 2.62 3.25 12.65
N LYS A 66 2.82 2.17 13.41
CA LYS A 66 2.15 1.94 14.69
C LYS A 66 2.49 3.00 15.73
N SER A 67 3.77 3.38 15.85
CA SER A 67 4.16 4.44 16.79
C SER A 67 3.56 5.79 16.41
N ARG A 68 3.46 6.11 15.10
CA ARG A 68 2.79 7.32 14.63
C ARG A 68 1.28 7.31 14.92
N ALA A 69 0.60 6.20 14.66
CA ALA A 69 -0.82 6.06 14.96
C ALA A 69 -1.09 6.27 16.45
N ALA A 70 -0.30 5.64 17.32
CA ALA A 70 -0.41 5.82 18.78
C ALA A 70 -0.21 7.28 19.22
N LEU A 71 0.75 8.01 18.62
CA LEU A 71 0.95 9.43 18.91
C LEU A 71 -0.24 10.29 18.45
N CYS A 72 -0.83 9.98 17.29
CA CYS A 72 -2.02 10.67 16.79
C CYS A 72 -3.27 10.39 17.63
N GLU A 73 -3.45 9.17 18.13
CA GLU A 73 -4.55 8.79 19.03
C GLU A 73 -4.44 9.44 20.42
N SER A 74 -3.21 9.74 20.88
CA SER A 74 -2.97 10.46 22.15
C SER A 74 -3.23 11.96 22.12
N GLY A 75 -3.82 12.50 21.04
CA GLY A 75 -4.32 13.89 21.01
C GLY A 75 -3.27 14.99 20.85
N ASN A 76 -2.02 14.68 20.52
CA ASN A 76 -1.01 15.71 20.28
C ASN A 76 -0.85 15.99 18.77
N VAL A 77 -1.76 16.81 18.23
CA VAL A 77 -1.65 17.36 16.87
C VAL A 77 -0.55 18.43 16.87
N ILE A 78 0.69 18.01 16.63
CA ILE A 78 1.75 18.96 16.26
C ILE A 78 1.56 19.23 14.76
N ASN A 79 0.82 20.30 14.43
CA ASN A 79 0.88 20.89 13.10
C ASN A 79 2.26 21.52 12.92
N PRO A 80 3.09 21.08 11.95
CA PRO A 80 4.19 21.92 11.51
C PRO A 80 3.57 23.02 10.64
N GLY A 81 3.62 24.25 11.12
CA GLY A 81 3.42 25.44 10.30
C GLY A 81 4.51 25.61 9.25
#